data_AF-A0A532TWM0-F1
#
_entry.id   AF-A0A532TWM0-F1
#
_cell.length_a   1.000
_cell.length_b   1.000
_cell.length_c   1.000
_cell.angle_alpha   90.00
_cell.angle_beta   90.00
_cell.angle_gamma   90.00
#
_symmetry.space_group_name_H-M   'P 1'
#
loop_
_entity.id
_entity.type
_entity.pdbx_description
1 polymer ?
#
loop_
_entity_poly.entity_id
_entity_poly.type
_entity_poly.pdbx_seq_one_letter_code
_entity_poly.pdbx_strand_id
1 'polypeptide(L)' 'MGSRGGRKVIHFYNSNGELNNTIKFLEEIQKKINYLTLNCTVEGNSIKISLFGPKDLQYLATERLKELANRYL' A
#
# COMPACT_ATOMS: atom_id res chain seq x y z
N MET A 1 -22.97 2.91 -17.64
CA MET A 1 -22.33 2.06 -16.61
C MET A 1 -21.09 2.76 -16.09
N GLY A 2 -21.22 3.58 -15.05
CA GLY A 2 -20.08 4.29 -14.46
C GLY A 2 -19.57 3.53 -13.25
N SER A 3 -18.43 2.86 -13.38
CA SER A 3 -17.74 2.21 -12.25
C SER A 3 -17.28 3.29 -11.27
N ARG A 4 -18.10 3.59 -10.25
CA ARG A 4 -17.70 4.43 -9.12
C ARG A 4 -16.36 3.90 -8.60
N GLY A 5 -15.32 4.73 -8.63
CA GLY A 5 -14.00 4.37 -8.14
C GLY A 5 -14.14 3.72 -6.77
N GLY A 6 -13.73 2.45 -6.66
CA GLY A 6 -13.88 1.70 -5.43
C GLY A 6 -12.89 2.17 -4.38
N ARG A 7 -13.04 1.69 -3.15
CA ARG A 7 -11.98 1.71 -2.14
C ARG A 7 -11.49 0.29 -1.95
N LYS A 8 -10.18 0.08 -2.01
CA LYS A 8 -9.56 -1.19 -1.62
C LYS A 8 -8.68 -0.95 -0.40
N VAL A 9 -8.85 -1.79 0.61
CA VAL A 9 -8.06 -1.73 1.85
C VAL A 9 -7.20 -2.98 1.92
N ILE A 10 -5.92 -2.80 2.20
CA ILE A 10 -4.93 -3.86 2.32
C ILE A 10 -4.20 -3.66 3.65
N HIS A 11 -3.96 -4.78 4.33
CA HIS A 11 -3.26 -4.81 5.60
C HIS A 11 -1.93 -5.51 5.41
N PHE A 12 -0.87 -4.91 5.93
CA PHE A 12 0.48 -5.46 6.02
C PHE A 12 0.92 -5.46 7.48
N TYR A 13 1.83 -6.36 7.82
CA TYR A 13 2.40 -6.46 9.15
C TYR A 13 3.92 -6.50 9.04
N ASN A 14 4.61 -5.62 9.75
CA ASN A 14 6.06 -5.65 9.86
C ASN A 14 6.46 -6.75 10.86
N SER A 15 6.86 -7.91 10.34
CA SER A 15 7.17 -9.07 11.17
C SER A 15 8.50 -8.91 11.90
N ASN A 16 9.41 -8.11 11.33
CA ASN A 16 10.74 -7.85 11.89
C ASN A 16 10.72 -6.79 13.01
N GLY A 17 9.64 -6.01 13.13
CA GLY A 17 9.49 -4.95 14.14
C GLY A 17 10.42 -3.74 13.95
N GLU A 18 11.23 -3.72 12.89
CA GLU A 18 12.16 -2.63 12.62
C GLU A 18 11.45 -1.46 11.94
N LEU A 19 11.38 -0.31 12.64
CA LEU A 19 10.78 0.92 12.12
C LEU A 19 11.41 1.38 10.79
N ASN A 20 12.72 1.19 10.62
CA ASN A 20 13.43 1.57 9.40
C ASN A 20 12.90 0.85 8.15
N ASN A 21 12.47 -0.40 8.30
CA ASN A 21 11.91 -1.18 7.20
C ASN A 21 10.52 -0.67 6.81
N THR A 22 9.70 -0.30 7.80
CA THR A 22 8.42 0.39 7.55
C THR A 22 8.65 1.70 6.81
N ILE A 23 9.63 2.51 7.22
CA ILE A 23 9.93 3.80 6.56
C ILE A 23 10.33 3.57 5.09
N LYS A 24 11.28 2.65 4.83
CA LYS A 24 11.68 2.29 3.46
C LYS A 24 10.52 1.79 2.62
N PHE A 25 9.66 0.95 3.19
CA PHE A 25 8.46 0.46 2.53
C PHE A 25 7.55 1.62 2.10
N LEU A 26 7.28 2.57 2.99
CA LEU A 26 6.44 3.74 2.69
C LEU A 26 7.06 4.66 1.63
N GLU A 27 8.36 4.91 1.68
CA GLU A 27 9.06 5.71 0.67
C GLU A 27 8.98 5.06 -0.71
N GLU A 28 9.20 3.75 -0.81
CA GLU A 28 9.12 3.02 -2.08
C GLU A 28 7.69 2.95 -2.61
N ILE A 29 6.69 2.88 -1.73
CA ILE A 29 5.27 3.01 -2.11
C ILE A 29 5.03 4.35 -2.78
N GLN A 30 5.45 5.45 -2.15
CA GLN A 30 5.24 6.80 -2.68
C GLN A 30 5.93 6.98 -4.05
N LYS A 31 7.13 6.42 -4.22
CA LYS A 31 7.85 6.47 -5.51
C LYS A 31 7.18 5.64 -6.60
N LYS A 32 6.70 4.44 -6.29
CA LYS A 32 6.14 3.50 -7.29
C LYS A 32 4.66 3.69 -7.59
N ILE A 33 3.90 4.29 -6.67
CA ILE A 33 2.44 4.46 -6.75
C ILE A 33 2.11 5.95 -6.65
N ASN A 34 2.37 6.66 -7.75
CA ASN A 34 2.09 8.10 -7.90
C ASN A 34 0.88 8.40 -8.81
N TYR A 35 0.19 7.36 -9.28
CA TYR A 35 -0.89 7.43 -10.27
C TYR A 35 -2.29 7.21 -9.69
N LEU A 36 -2.41 7.06 -8.36
CA LEU A 36 -3.68 6.95 -7.65
C LEU A 36 -3.58 7.54 -6.24
N THR A 37 -4.73 7.89 -5.66
CA THR A 37 -4.78 8.35 -4.27
C THR A 37 -4.63 7.16 -3.34
N LEU A 38 -3.63 7.22 -2.46
CA LEU A 38 -3.48 6.28 -1.35
C LEU A 38 -3.57 6.99 -0.01
N ASN A 39 -4.04 6.27 1.01
CA ASN A 39 -3.92 6.66 2.40
C ASN A 39 -3.26 5.52 3.16
N CYS A 40 -2.26 5.81 3.98
CA CYS A 40 -1.54 4.83 4.77
C CYS A 40 -1.63 5.20 6.25
N THR A 41 -1.96 4.22 7.10
CA THR A 41 -2.00 4.36 8.55
C THR A 41 -1.10 3.30 9.16
N VAL A 42 -0.19 3.70 10.03
CA VAL A 42 0.72 2.79 10.74
C VAL A 42 0.39 2.84 12.23
N GLU A 43 0.10 1.68 12.80
CA GLU A 43 -0.22 1.49 14.22
C GLU A 43 0.72 0.39 14.77
N GLY A 44 1.83 0.81 15.37
CA GLY A 44 2.90 -0.10 15.77
C GLY A 44 3.47 -0.85 14.55
N ASN A 45 3.35 -2.18 14.55
CA ASN A 45 3.78 -3.04 13.44
C ASN A 45 2.71 -3.26 12.37
N SER A 46 1.49 -2.76 12.58
CA SER A 46 0.39 -2.90 11.63
C SER A 46 0.37 -1.73 10.66
N ILE A 47 0.29 -2.03 9.37
CA ILE A 47 0.28 -1.04 8.29
C ILE A 47 -1.00 -1.24 7.46
N LYS A 48 -1.86 -0.24 7.44
CA LYS A 48 -3.11 -0.25 6.69
C LYS A 48 -3.03 0.71 5.52
N ILE A 49 -3.19 0.21 4.30
CA ILE A 49 -3.17 1.00 3.08
C ILE A 49 -4.56 0.98 2.44
N SER A 50 -5.12 2.16 2.20
CA SER A 50 -6.36 2.36 1.45
C SER A 50 -6.05 2.96 0.09
N LEU A 51 -6.47 2.29 -0.98
CA LEU A 51 -6.32 2.73 -2.36
C LEU A 51 -7.66 3.23 -2.90
N PHE A 52 -7.64 4.36 -3.60
CA PHE A 52 -8.82 4.97 -4.21
C PHE A 52 -8.56 5.21 -5.70
N GLY A 53 -9.53 4.86 -6.56
CA GLY A 53 -9.41 5.04 -8.01
C GLY A 53 -10.13 3.95 -8.82
N PRO A 54 -9.80 3.80 -10.12
CA PRO A 54 -10.28 2.70 -10.95
C PRO A 54 -9.84 1.32 -10.44
N LYS A 55 -10.68 0.29 -10.61
CA LYS A 55 -10.41 -1.08 -10.12
C LYS A 55 -9.11 -1.66 -10.70
N ASP A 56 -8.83 -1.42 -11.96
CA ASP A 56 -7.66 -1.98 -12.64
C ASP A 56 -6.35 -1.40 -12.07
N LEU A 57 -6.33 -0.08 -11.83
CA LEU A 57 -5.20 0.59 -11.19
C LEU A 57 -5.01 0.16 -9.74
N GLN A 58 -6.12 -0.06 -9.00
CA GLN A 58 -6.05 -0.62 -7.66
C GLN A 58 -5.49 -2.04 -7.65
N TYR A 59 -5.82 -2.87 -8.64
CA TYR A 59 -5.26 -4.20 -8.79
C TYR A 59 -3.75 -4.14 -9.05
N LEU A 60 -3.32 -3.33 -10.03
CA LEU A 60 -1.90 -3.12 -10.32
C LEU A 60 -1.12 -2.61 -9.09
N ALA A 61 -1.67 -1.64 -8.36
CA ALA A 61 -1.06 -1.14 -7.14
C ALA A 61 -1.03 -2.19 -6.03
N THR A 62 -2.06 -3.03 -5.90
CA THR A 62 -2.07 -4.13 -4.92
C THR A 62 -0.88 -5.07 -5.14
N GLU A 63 -0.64 -5.48 -6.38
CA GLU A 63 0.46 -6.40 -6.70
C GLU A 63 1.82 -5.75 -6.41
N ARG A 64 2.01 -4.49 -6.79
CA ARG A 64 3.23 -3.73 -6.43
C ARG A 64 3.43 -3.59 -4.93
N LEU A 65 2.35 -3.35 -4.16
CA LEU A 65 2.42 -3.27 -2.70
C LEU A 65 2.84 -4.60 -2.08
N LYS A 66 2.33 -5.73 -2.57
CA LYS A 66 2.74 -7.06 -2.11
C LYS A 66 4.21 -7.33 -2.40
N GLU A 67 4.68 -6.98 -3.60
CA GLU A 67 6.10 -7.12 -3.96
C GLU A 67 7.01 -6.31 -3.04
N LEU A 68 6.61 -5.08 -2.71
CA LEU A 68 7.35 -4.24 -1.77
C LEU A 68 7.29 -4.80 -0.35
N ALA A 69 6.13 -5.28 0.09
CA ALA A 69 5.98 -5.85 1.42
C ALA A 69 6.89 -7.07 1.61
N ASN A 70 6.93 -7.98 0.63
CA ASN A 70 7.82 -9.14 0.67
C ASN A 70 9.32 -8.79 0.70
N ARG A 71 9.71 -7.58 0.32
CA ARG A 71 11.11 -7.13 0.35
C ARG A 71 11.50 -6.45 1.65
N TYR A 72 10.55 -5.80 2.31
CA TYR A 72 10.84 -4.90 3.43
C TYR A 72 10.21 -5.34 4.75
N LEU A 73 9.02 -5.95 4.75
CA LEU A 73 8.21 -6.26 5.96
C LEU A 73 8.28 -7.73 6.35
#